data_AF-A0A442XEZ1-F1
#
_entry.id   AF-A0A442XEZ1-F1
#
_cell.length_a   1.000
_cell.length_b   1.000
_cell.length_c   1.000
_cell.angle_alpha   90.00
_cell.angle_beta   90.00
_cell.angle_gamma   90.00
#
_symmetry.space_group_name_H-M   'P 1'
#
loop_
_entity.id
_entity.type
_entity.pdbx_description
1 polymer ?
#
loop_
_entity_poly.entity_id
_entity_poly.type
_entity_poly.pdbx_seq_one_letter_code
_entity_poly.pdbx_strand_id
1 'polypeptide(L)'
;MRKRNIFAAAGTATILLSGCSGSGLGMPGSPAWFATTPQAEQATYFRNRCVSYGFEPGTPAMAQCIQNESISSRGRASARANAAFANMQNTAEHDDLQPLRQHRELHDVLS
;
A
#
# COMPACT_ATOMS: atom_id res chain seq x y z
N MET A 1 -44.82 -30.99 -6.50
CA MET A 1 -43.50 -31.65 -6.39
C MET A 1 -42.79 -31.14 -5.13
N ARG A 2 -42.28 -32.04 -4.29
CA ARG A 2 -41.76 -31.75 -2.94
C ARG A 2 -40.22 -31.77 -2.99
N LYS A 3 -39.56 -30.61 -3.03
CA LYS A 3 -38.08 -30.52 -3.04
C LYS A 3 -37.56 -30.70 -1.60
N ARG A 4 -36.79 -31.78 -1.41
CA ARG A 4 -36.32 -32.27 -0.11
C ARG A 4 -34.93 -31.68 0.13
N ASN A 5 -34.81 -30.82 1.15
CA ASN A 5 -33.54 -30.27 1.62
C ASN A 5 -32.74 -31.39 2.30
N ILE A 6 -31.55 -31.70 1.79
CA ILE A 6 -30.65 -32.69 2.37
C ILE A 6 -29.46 -31.93 2.96
N PHE A 7 -29.50 -31.74 4.27
CA PHE A 7 -28.30 -31.55 5.08
C PHE A 7 -27.68 -32.93 5.33
N ALA A 8 -26.46 -33.17 4.87
CA ALA A 8 -25.63 -34.28 5.35
C ALA A 8 -24.14 -33.96 5.12
N ALA A 9 -23.42 -33.82 6.23
CA ALA A 9 -21.99 -33.58 6.31
C ALA A 9 -21.19 -34.85 5.97
N ALA A 10 -20.12 -34.73 5.17
CA ALA A 10 -18.97 -35.64 5.19
C ALA A 10 -17.79 -35.01 4.43
N GLY A 11 -16.85 -34.45 5.18
CA GLY A 11 -15.41 -34.45 4.96
C GLY A 11 -14.84 -34.51 3.54
N THR A 12 -14.84 -33.39 2.84
CA THR A 12 -13.72 -33.02 1.98
C THR A 12 -13.41 -31.58 2.30
N ALA A 13 -12.27 -31.34 2.95
CA ALA A 13 -11.76 -29.98 3.19
C ALA A 13 -11.37 -29.39 1.84
N THR A 14 -12.35 -28.91 1.09
CA THR A 14 -12.13 -27.98 0.01
C THR A 14 -11.61 -26.72 0.69
N ILE A 15 -10.28 -26.60 0.77
CA ILE A 15 -9.62 -25.31 0.97
C ILE A 15 -10.00 -24.51 -0.27
N LEU A 16 -11.20 -23.92 -0.21
CA LEU A 16 -11.56 -22.80 -1.04
C LEU A 16 -10.56 -21.73 -0.63
N LEU A 17 -9.45 -21.62 -1.38
CA LEU A 17 -8.75 -20.37 -1.50
C LEU A 17 -9.75 -19.38 -2.10
N SER A 18 -10.67 -18.89 -1.27
CA SER A 18 -11.38 -17.66 -1.50
C SER A 18 -10.37 -16.52 -1.35
N GLY A 19 -9.38 -16.48 -2.25
CA GLY A 19 -8.68 -15.26 -2.61
C GLY A 19 -9.62 -14.42 -3.46
N CYS A 20 -10.78 -14.06 -2.90
CA CYS A 20 -11.72 -13.15 -3.54
C CYS A 20 -12.02 -12.06 -2.51
N SER A 21 -11.20 -11.02 -2.55
CA SER A 21 -11.63 -9.68 -2.19
C SER A 21 -10.98 -8.79 -3.23
N GLY A 22 -11.74 -8.52 -4.28
CA GLY A 22 -11.46 -7.40 -5.18
C GLY A 22 -11.30 -6.12 -4.35
N SER A 23 -10.57 -5.17 -4.92
CA SER A 23 -9.91 -4.06 -4.23
C SER A 23 -8.61 -4.51 -3.56
N GLY A 24 -7.50 -4.23 -4.23
CA GLY A 24 -6.16 -4.67 -3.82
C GLY A 24 -5.82 -4.30 -2.38
N LEU A 25 -4.83 -5.02 -1.84
CA LEU A 25 -4.36 -4.89 -0.47
C LEU A 25 -3.82 -3.49 -0.19
N GLY A 26 -4.28 -2.90 0.91
CA GLY A 26 -3.83 -1.60 1.40
C GLY A 26 -4.69 -0.43 0.93
N MET A 27 -4.33 0.78 1.37
CA MET A 27 -5.08 1.99 1.06
C MET A 27 -4.93 2.38 -0.42
N PRO A 28 -5.99 2.91 -1.07
CA PRO A 28 -5.90 3.41 -2.44
C PRO A 28 -4.75 4.41 -2.63
N GLY A 29 -3.92 4.18 -3.64
CA GLY A 29 -2.72 4.97 -3.90
C GLY A 29 -1.50 4.60 -3.05
N SER A 30 -1.53 3.47 -2.32
CA SER A 30 -0.34 2.88 -1.71
C SER A 30 0.40 1.95 -2.68
N PRO A 31 1.70 1.64 -2.45
CA PRO A 31 2.44 0.70 -3.29
C PRO A 31 1.78 -0.69 -3.36
N ALA A 32 1.30 -1.20 -2.22
CA ALA A 32 0.61 -2.50 -2.15
C ALA A 32 -0.70 -2.49 -2.95
N TRP A 33 -1.45 -1.39 -2.91
CA TRP A 33 -2.69 -1.25 -3.67
C TRP A 33 -2.41 -1.26 -5.18
N PHE A 34 -1.37 -0.56 -5.64
CA PHE A 34 -0.98 -0.61 -7.05
C PHE A 34 -0.52 -1.99 -7.51
N ALA A 35 0.13 -2.77 -6.62
CA ALA A 35 0.64 -4.10 -6.93
C ALA A 35 -0.45 -5.18 -7.03
N THR A 36 -1.57 -4.99 -6.32
CA THR A 36 -2.60 -6.02 -6.15
C THR A 36 -3.94 -5.66 -6.79
N THR A 37 -4.18 -4.38 -7.09
CA THR A 37 -5.42 -3.90 -7.71
C THR A 37 -5.34 -4.04 -9.23
N PRO A 38 -6.34 -4.61 -9.91
CA PRO A 38 -6.38 -4.68 -11.37
C PRO A 38 -6.44 -3.28 -12.03
N GLN A 39 -5.86 -3.14 -13.22
CA GLN A 39 -5.79 -1.84 -13.91
C GLN A 39 -7.15 -1.18 -14.16
N ALA A 40 -8.19 -1.96 -14.45
CA ALA A 40 -9.55 -1.42 -14.66
C ALA A 40 -10.12 -0.75 -13.39
N GLU A 41 -9.84 -1.33 -12.22
CA GLU A 41 -10.25 -0.77 -10.93
C GLU A 41 -9.42 0.47 -10.58
N GLN A 42 -8.10 0.46 -10.87
CA GLN A 42 -7.26 1.65 -10.74
C GLN A 42 -7.76 2.80 -11.62
N ALA A 43 -8.10 2.53 -12.89
CA ALA A 43 -8.62 3.52 -13.82
C ALA A 43 -9.97 4.09 -13.34
N THR A 44 -10.83 3.25 -12.77
CA THR A 44 -12.12 3.68 -12.20
C THR A 44 -11.91 4.59 -10.99
N TYR A 45 -10.96 4.26 -10.10
CA TYR A 45 -10.60 5.11 -8.96
C TYR A 45 -10.14 6.50 -9.41
N PHE A 46 -9.22 6.59 -10.36
CA PHE A 46 -8.74 7.88 -10.88
C PHE A 46 -9.82 8.63 -11.66
N ARG A 47 -10.68 7.92 -12.40
CA ARG A 47 -11.83 8.51 -13.08
C ARG A 47 -12.74 9.21 -12.09
N ASN A 48 -13.14 8.55 -11.01
CA ASN A 48 -14.02 9.13 -9.98
C ASN A 48 -13.38 10.37 -9.33
N ARG A 49 -12.06 10.33 -9.14
CA ARG A 49 -11.28 11.45 -8.59
C ARG A 49 -11.24 12.64 -9.56
N CYS A 50 -11.03 12.41 -10.84
CA CYS A 50 -11.10 13.45 -11.86
C CYS A 50 -12.50 14.04 -12.02
N VAL A 51 -13.56 13.23 -11.87
CA VAL A 51 -14.94 13.74 -11.81
C VAL A 51 -15.13 14.66 -10.61
N SER A 52 -14.57 14.31 -9.45
CA SER A 52 -14.63 15.17 -8.25
C SER A 52 -13.90 16.51 -8.42
N TYR A 53 -12.92 16.58 -9.32
CA TYR A 53 -12.25 17.83 -9.70
C TYR A 53 -13.03 18.63 -10.76
N GLY A 54 -14.14 18.10 -11.28
CA GLY A 54 -14.97 18.76 -12.29
C GLY A 54 -14.65 18.37 -13.74
N PHE A 55 -13.82 17.35 -13.98
CA PHE A 55 -13.56 16.89 -15.34
C PHE A 55 -14.71 16.03 -15.88
N GLU A 56 -15.16 16.37 -17.09
CA GLU A 56 -16.28 15.69 -17.72
C GLU A 56 -15.87 14.32 -18.28
N PRO A 57 -16.62 13.23 -18.00
CA PRO A 57 -16.24 11.90 -18.44
C PRO A 57 -16.18 11.73 -19.95
N GLY A 58 -15.20 10.97 -20.42
CA GLY A 58 -15.05 10.68 -21.86
C GLY A 58 -14.42 11.80 -22.68
N THR A 59 -13.98 12.88 -22.03
CA THR A 59 -13.24 13.96 -22.69
C THR A 59 -11.72 13.70 -22.70
N PRO A 60 -10.97 14.33 -23.63
CA PRO A 60 -9.51 14.31 -23.59
C PRO A 60 -8.94 14.91 -22.29
N ALA A 61 -9.63 15.89 -21.72
CA ALA A 61 -9.25 16.52 -20.45
C ALA A 61 -9.32 15.51 -19.28
N MET A 62 -10.32 14.64 -19.26
CA MET A 62 -10.36 13.53 -18.28
C MET A 62 -9.18 12.57 -18.47
N ALA A 63 -8.85 12.20 -19.71
CA ALA A 63 -7.73 11.28 -19.96
C ALA A 63 -6.41 11.87 -19.45
N GLN A 64 -6.19 13.18 -19.67
CA GLN A 64 -5.04 13.89 -19.11
C GLN A 64 -5.07 13.93 -17.58
N CYS A 65 -6.21 14.23 -16.96
CA CYS A 65 -6.34 14.20 -15.50
C CYS A 65 -6.01 12.81 -14.92
N ILE A 66 -6.55 11.74 -15.51
CA ILE A 66 -6.31 10.37 -15.07
C ILE A 66 -4.82 10.03 -15.17
N GLN A 67 -4.18 10.37 -16.29
CA GLN A 67 -2.74 10.14 -16.44
C GLN A 67 -1.94 10.91 -15.39
N ASN A 68 -2.19 12.22 -15.23
CA ASN A 68 -1.47 13.06 -14.28
C ASN A 68 -1.66 12.58 -12.84
N GLU A 69 -2.89 12.26 -12.43
CA GLU A 69 -3.19 11.78 -11.09
C GLU A 69 -2.58 10.38 -10.85
N SER A 70 -2.58 9.50 -11.87
CA SER A 70 -1.95 8.18 -11.75
C SER A 70 -0.45 8.27 -11.55
N ILE A 71 0.25 9.12 -12.31
CA ILE A 71 1.69 9.36 -12.20
C ILE A 71 2.01 9.99 -10.84
N SER A 72 1.27 11.04 -10.47
CA SER A 72 1.43 11.70 -9.17
C SER A 72 1.20 10.75 -8.00
N SER A 73 0.15 9.93 -8.08
CA SER A 73 -0.17 8.98 -7.02
C SER A 73 0.88 7.87 -6.89
N ARG A 74 1.44 7.37 -8.00
CA ARG A 74 2.56 6.43 -7.97
C ARG A 74 3.83 7.06 -7.41
N GLY A 75 4.15 8.30 -7.81
CA GLY A 75 5.29 9.04 -7.25
C GLY A 75 5.19 9.24 -5.74
N ARG A 76 4.02 9.65 -5.25
CA ARG A 76 3.74 9.76 -3.80
C ARG A 76 3.82 8.42 -3.08
N ALA A 77 3.35 7.34 -3.69
CA ALA A 77 3.44 5.99 -3.14
C ALA A 77 4.90 5.56 -2.96
N SER A 78 5.73 5.71 -4.00
CA SER A 78 7.15 5.38 -3.96
C SER A 78 7.92 6.24 -2.96
N ALA A 79 7.63 7.54 -2.88
CA ALA A 79 8.27 8.43 -1.90
C ALA A 79 7.96 8.02 -0.46
N ARG A 80 6.70 7.66 -0.16
CA ARG A 80 6.31 7.16 1.17
C ARG A 80 7.00 5.84 1.53
N ALA A 81 7.13 4.93 0.56
CA ALA A 81 7.87 3.69 0.75
C ALA A 81 9.34 3.98 1.06
N ASN A 82 9.99 4.80 0.24
CA ASN A 82 11.40 5.15 0.42
C ASN A 82 11.66 5.85 1.77
N ALA A 83 10.78 6.77 2.18
CA ALA A 83 10.88 7.42 3.49
C ALA A 83 10.73 6.41 4.65
N ALA A 84 9.82 5.44 4.53
CA ALA A 84 9.68 4.39 5.54
C ALA A 84 10.95 3.54 5.66
N PHE A 85 11.54 3.13 4.53
CA PHE A 85 12.81 2.38 4.53
C PHE A 85 13.98 3.22 5.06
N ALA A 86 14.08 4.49 4.69
CA ALA A 86 15.11 5.38 5.20
C ALA A 86 15.01 5.55 6.72
N ASN A 87 13.81 5.72 7.27
CA ASN A 87 13.61 5.79 8.72
C ASN A 87 14.03 4.50 9.43
N MET A 88 13.77 3.33 8.83
CA MET A 88 14.22 2.05 9.38
C MET A 88 15.75 1.90 9.35
N GLN A 89 16.41 2.34 8.28
CA GLN A 89 17.88 2.34 8.18
C GLN A 89 18.54 3.24 9.22
N ASN A 90 18.01 4.45 9.44
CA ASN A 90 18.52 5.37 10.47
C ASN A 90 18.36 4.82 11.90
N THR A 91 17.37 3.95 12.14
CA THR A 91 17.17 3.33 13.46
C THR A 91 18.11 2.13 13.68
N ALA A 92 18.46 1.41 12.61
CA ALA A 92 19.39 0.29 12.68
C ALA A 92 20.86 0.72 12.88
N GLU A 93 21.21 1.97 12.54
CA GLU A 93 22.58 2.49 12.70
C GLU A 93 22.85 3.11 14.09
N HIS A 94 21.84 3.29 14.94
CA HIS A 94 22.00 3.93 16.26
C HIS A 94 22.39 2.98 17.40
N ASP A 95 22.56 1.68 17.16
CA ASP A 95 22.88 0.69 18.21
C ASP A 95 24.39 0.50 18.45
N ASP A 96 25.27 0.85 17.48
CA ASP A 96 26.71 0.51 17.56
C ASP A 96 27.63 1.67 18.01
N LEU A 97 27.17 2.92 18.02
CA LEU A 97 28.05 4.10 18.23
C LEU A 97 27.81 4.90 19.52
N GLN A 98 26.82 4.55 20.34
CA GLN A 98 26.56 5.29 21.59
C GLN A 98 27.44 4.97 22.81
N PRO A 99 28.00 3.75 23.04
CA PRO A 99 28.67 3.50 24.32
C PRO A 99 30.10 4.06 24.41
N LEU A 100 30.77 4.41 23.30
CA LEU A 100 32.19 4.78 23.34
C LEU A 100 32.49 6.28 23.49
N ARG A 101 31.50 7.17 23.33
CA ARG A 101 31.72 8.63 23.55
C ARG A 101 31.58 9.06 25.01
N GLN A 102 30.81 8.35 25.83
CA GLN A 102 30.61 8.71 27.24
C GLN A 102 31.83 8.35 28.12
N HIS A 103 32.60 7.31 27.75
CA HIS A 103 33.74 6.85 28.55
C HIS A 103 35.01 7.69 28.39
N ARG A 104 35.12 8.55 27.35
CA ARG A 104 36.31 9.39 27.18
C ARG A 104 36.31 10.59 28.13
N GLU A 105 35.16 11.13 28.50
CA GLU A 105 35.09 12.29 29.41
C GLU A 105 35.40 11.92 30.87
N LEU A 106 35.25 10.67 31.27
CA LEU A 106 35.59 10.20 32.62
C LEU A 106 37.10 9.99 32.83
N HIS A 107 37.88 9.85 31.75
CA HIS A 107 39.33 9.63 31.85
C HIS A 107 40.13 10.94 31.94
N ASP A 108 39.60 12.05 31.43
CA ASP A 108 40.25 13.37 31.49
C ASP A 108 40.03 14.12 32.83
N VAL A 109 39.11 13.65 33.68
CA VAL A 109 38.87 14.20 35.03
C VAL A 109 39.78 13.58 36.09
N LEU A 110 40.50 12.51 35.74
CA LEU A 110 41.36 11.72 36.64
C LEU A 110 42.86 11.85 36.35
N SER A 111 43.28 12.80 35.50
CA SER A 111 44.70 13.21 35.32
C SER A 111 44.90 14.66 35.71
#